data_AF-A0A353VNF3-F1
#
_entry.id   AF-A0A353VNF3-F1
#
_cell.length_a   1.000
_cell.length_b   1.000
_cell.length_c   1.000
_cell.angle_alpha   90.00
_cell.angle_beta   90.00
_cell.angle_gamma   90.00
#
_symmetry.space_group_name_H-M   'P 1'
#
loop_
_entity.id
_entity.type
_entity.pdbx_description
1 polymer ?
#
loop_
_entity_poly.entity_id
_entity_poly.type
_entity_poly.pdbx_seq_one_letter_code
_entity_poly.pdbx_strand_id
1 'polypeptide(L)'
;MVLLIVYMLGTLGVSFLCSLLESVLMSTPLSYITMRKEQGYRPAEKFLKYKSDPDRPLAAILSLNTIANTLGAAAVGRQATILFGSTWFGIISALTTLLVLVFSEIV
;
A
#
# COMPACT_ATOMS: atom_id res chain seq x y z
N MET A 1 13.46 -12.98 -15.79
CA MET A 1 13.55 -13.04 -14.32
C MET A 1 13.65 -11.65 -13.67
N VAL A 2 14.55 -10.75 -14.11
CA VAL A 2 14.68 -9.39 -13.53
C VAL A 2 13.35 -8.61 -13.50
N LEU A 3 12.60 -8.57 -14.60
CA LEU A 3 11.30 -7.87 -14.65
C LEU A 3 10.27 -8.44 -13.65
N LEU A 4 10.30 -9.74 -13.40
CA LEU A 4 9.39 -10.41 -12.45
C LEU A 4 9.68 -9.93 -11.03
N ILE A 5 10.95 -9.87 -10.67
CA ILE A 5 11.42 -9.38 -9.36
C ILE A 5 11.07 -7.89 -9.22
N VAL A 6 11.26 -7.08 -10.25
CA VAL A 6 10.92 -5.65 -10.23
C VAL A 6 9.42 -5.44 -10.01
N TYR A 7 8.55 -6.18 -10.72
CA TYR A 7 7.10 -6.07 -10.52
C TYR A 7 6.66 -6.57 -9.13
N MET A 8 7.25 -7.66 -8.65
CA MET A 8 6.94 -8.21 -7.32
C MET A 8 7.38 -7.25 -6.20
N LEU A 9 8.63 -6.74 -6.25
CA LEU A 9 9.13 -5.76 -5.29
C LEU A 9 8.37 -4.43 -5.36
N GLY A 10 8.01 -3.97 -6.56
CA GLY A 10 7.21 -2.76 -6.74
C GLY A 10 5.84 -2.89 -6.10
N THR A 11 5.16 -4.03 -6.32
CA THR A 11 3.84 -4.31 -5.71
C THR A 11 3.93 -4.33 -4.19
N LEU A 12 4.87 -5.12 -3.64
CA LEU A 12 5.09 -5.21 -2.20
C LEU A 12 5.49 -3.86 -1.59
N GLY A 13 6.36 -3.11 -2.26
CA GLY A 13 6.82 -1.80 -1.79
C GLY A 13 5.70 -0.76 -1.74
N VAL A 14 4.85 -0.70 -2.77
CA VAL A 14 3.70 0.23 -2.78
C VAL A 14 2.68 -0.15 -1.71
N SER A 15 2.35 -1.44 -1.56
CA SER A 15 1.43 -1.89 -0.52
C SER A 15 2.01 -1.62 0.88
N PHE A 16 3.30 -1.85 1.11
CA PHE A 16 3.98 -1.53 2.37
C PHE A 16 3.92 -0.03 2.69
N LEU A 17 4.11 0.83 1.69
CA LEU A 17 3.95 2.28 1.86
C LEU A 17 2.51 2.65 2.23
N CYS A 18 1.50 1.98 1.68
CA CYS A 18 0.10 2.20 2.03
C CYS A 18 -0.15 1.89 3.52
N SER A 19 0.24 0.70 3.99
CA SER A 19 0.09 0.34 5.42
C SER A 19 0.86 1.28 6.35
N LEU A 20 2.07 1.72 5.97
CA LEU A 20 2.81 2.71 6.75
C LEU A 20 2.04 4.04 6.86
N LEU A 21 1.42 4.50 5.78
CA LEU A 21 0.59 5.71 5.78
C LEU A 21 -0.66 5.54 6.67
N GLU A 22 -1.31 4.38 6.63
CA GLU A 22 -2.45 4.05 7.49
C GLU A 22 -2.06 4.06 8.97
N SER A 23 -0.95 3.40 9.31
CA SER A 23 -0.40 3.36 10.66
C SER A 23 -0.06 4.76 11.16
N VAL A 24 0.63 5.58 10.35
CA VAL A 24 0.95 6.98 10.72
C VAL A 24 -0.32 7.81 10.90
N LEU A 25 -1.29 7.68 9.99
CA LEU A 25 -2.56 8.40 10.08
C LEU A 25 -3.30 8.05 11.37
N MET A 26 -3.33 6.78 11.77
CA MET A 26 -4.06 6.31 12.95
C MET A 26 -3.30 6.55 14.26
N SER A 27 -1.99 6.30 14.31
CA SER A 27 -1.17 6.41 15.52
C SER A 27 -0.76 7.83 15.88
N THR A 28 -0.89 8.82 14.98
CA THR A 28 -0.56 10.21 15.32
C THR A 28 -1.63 10.82 16.25
N PRO A 29 -1.29 11.30 17.45
CA PRO A 29 -2.25 11.88 18.38
C PRO A 29 -2.67 13.30 17.96
N LEU A 30 -3.95 13.62 18.19
CA LEU A 30 -4.53 14.91 17.78
C LEU A 30 -3.83 16.11 18.43
N SER A 31 -3.41 15.98 19.69
CA SER A 31 -2.67 17.00 20.45
C SER A 31 -1.34 17.38 19.79
N TYR A 32 -0.62 16.40 19.22
CA TYR A 32 0.63 16.66 18.50
C TYR A 32 0.38 17.49 17.25
N ILE A 33 -0.70 17.21 16.52
CA ILE A 33 -1.06 17.93 15.29
C ILE A 33 -1.45 19.37 15.61
N THR A 34 -2.26 19.58 16.66
CA THR A 34 -2.69 20.91 17.10
C THR A 34 -1.51 21.77 17.57
N MET A 35 -0.60 21.20 18.36
CA MET A 35 0.63 21.89 18.78
C MET A 35 1.48 22.32 17.58
N ARG A 36 1.65 21.43 16.58
CA ARG A 36 2.39 21.75 15.35
C ARG A 36 1.71 22.83 14.52
N LYS A 37 0.38 22.89 14.51
CA LYS A 37 -0.40 23.96 13.88
C LYS A 37 -0.14 25.30 14.56
N GLU A 38 -0.14 25.36 15.89
CA GLU A 38 0.17 26.57 16.66
C GLU A 38 1.61 27.07 16.44
N GLN A 39 2.55 26.17 16.18
CA GLN A 39 3.93 26.50 15.79
C GLN A 39 4.05 27.04 14.34
N GLY A 40 2.95 27.27 13.63
CA GLY A 40 2.94 27.81 12.27
C GLY A 40 3.24 26.78 11.17
N TYR A 41 3.25 25.48 11.49
CA TYR A 41 3.48 24.44 10.48
C TYR A 41 2.25 24.27 9.59
N ARG A 42 2.25 24.95 8.43
CA ARG A 42 1.14 24.94 7.44
C ARG A 42 0.60 23.54 7.10
N PRO A 43 1.42 22.48 6.94
CA PRO A 43 0.91 21.15 6.64
C PRO A 43 0.11 20.52 7.79
N ALA A 44 0.30 20.96 9.04
CA ALA A 44 -0.47 20.45 10.18
C ALA A 44 -1.97 20.75 10.04
N GLU A 45 -2.34 21.85 9.40
CA GLU A 45 -3.74 22.20 9.19
C GLU A 45 -4.44 21.22 8.23
N LYS A 46 -3.76 20.81 7.15
CA LYS A 46 -4.26 19.78 6.23
C LYS A 46 -4.34 18.42 6.92
N PHE A 47 -3.31 18.05 7.68
CA PHE A 47 -3.28 16.77 8.38
C PHE A 47 -4.35 16.69 9.48
N LEU A 48 -4.63 17.79 10.17
CA LEU A 48 -5.74 17.89 11.12
C LEU A 48 -7.08 17.62 10.44
N LYS A 49 -7.30 18.23 9.26
CA LYS A 49 -8.52 17.99 8.46
C LYS A 49 -8.67 16.53 8.03
N TYR A 50 -7.57 15.87 7.66
CA TYR A 50 -7.57 14.43 7.35
C TYR A 50 -7.80 13.55 8.58
N LYS A 51 -7.33 13.96 9.76
CA LYS A 51 -7.56 13.23 11.02
C LYS A 51 -9.00 13.41 11.54
N SER A 52 -9.63 14.55 11.26
CA SER A 52 -11.03 14.82 11.63
C SER A 52 -12.04 13.99 10.85
N ASP A 53 -11.69 13.58 9.63
CA ASP A 53 -12.49 12.70 8.76
C ASP A 53 -11.57 11.60 8.22
N PRO A 54 -11.19 10.60 9.05
CA PRO A 54 -10.19 9.61 8.70
C PRO A 54 -10.66 8.66 7.60
N ASP A 55 -11.97 8.48 7.41
CA ASP A 55 -12.54 7.58 6.40
C ASP A 55 -12.12 7.95 4.99
N ARG A 56 -12.05 9.25 4.67
CA ARG A 56 -11.68 9.72 3.33
C ARG A 56 -10.22 9.44 2.93
N PRO A 57 -9.19 9.84 3.70
CA PRO A 57 -7.80 9.48 3.41
C PRO A 57 -7.56 7.98 3.53
N LEU A 58 -8.20 7.28 4.48
CA LEU A 58 -8.09 5.83 4.62
C LEU A 58 -8.63 5.12 3.37
N ALA A 59 -9.83 5.47 2.90
CA ALA A 59 -10.40 4.92 1.68
C ALA A 59 -9.54 5.19 0.44
N ALA A 60 -8.89 6.35 0.36
CA ALA A 60 -7.96 6.66 -0.72
C ALA A 60 -6.70 5.77 -0.68
N ILE A 61 -6.13 5.53 0.51
CA ILE A 61 -4.98 4.63 0.69
C ILE A 61 -5.37 3.19 0.34
N LEU A 62 -6.52 2.72 0.84
CA LEU A 62 -7.02 1.37 0.56
C LEU A 62 -7.28 1.15 -0.94
N SER A 63 -7.83 2.18 -1.61
CA SER A 63 -8.05 2.17 -3.06
C SER A 63 -6.73 2.10 -3.82
N LEU A 64 -5.73 2.88 -3.41
CA LEU A 64 -4.39 2.84 -4.00
C LEU A 64 -3.75 1.45 -3.83
N ASN A 65 -3.87 0.86 -2.64
CA ASN A 65 -3.36 -0.48 -2.36
C ASN A 65 -4.06 -1.52 -3.26
N THR A 66 -5.38 -1.43 -3.43
CA THR A 66 -6.15 -2.31 -4.30
C THR A 66 -5.70 -2.21 -5.76
N ILE A 67 -5.50 -0.99 -6.27
CA ILE A 67 -4.99 -0.76 -7.62
C ILE A 67 -3.58 -1.33 -7.78
N ALA A 68 -2.70 -1.05 -6.82
CA ALA A 68 -1.33 -1.55 -6.83
C ALA A 68 -1.28 -3.08 -6.83
N ASN A 69 -2.10 -3.72 -6.00
CA ASN A 69 -2.14 -5.17 -5.88
C ASN A 69 -2.76 -5.83 -7.12
N THR A 70 -3.79 -5.22 -7.71
CA THR A 70 -4.42 -5.71 -8.94
C THR A 70 -3.48 -5.62 -10.14
N LEU A 71 -2.83 -4.46 -10.33
CA LEU A 71 -1.86 -4.27 -11.41
C LEU A 71 -0.59 -5.10 -11.17
N GLY A 72 -0.16 -5.20 -9.93
CA GLY A 72 0.98 -5.99 -9.48
C GLY A 72 0.80 -7.48 -9.77
N ALA A 73 -0.31 -8.06 -9.33
CA ALA A 73 -0.65 -9.45 -9.61
C ALA A 73 -0.77 -9.72 -11.12
N ALA A 74 -1.38 -8.81 -11.88
CA ALA A 74 -1.46 -8.93 -13.34
C ALA A 74 -0.07 -8.89 -14.02
N ALA A 75 0.82 -7.97 -13.60
CA ALA A 75 2.16 -7.82 -14.14
C ALA A 75 3.08 -9.00 -13.78
N VAL A 76 3.08 -9.41 -12.50
CA VAL A 76 3.81 -10.58 -12.00
C VAL A 76 3.31 -11.85 -12.68
N GLY A 77 1.99 -12.02 -12.77
CA GLY A 77 1.35 -13.15 -13.43
C GLY A 77 1.72 -13.25 -14.91
N ARG A 78 1.61 -12.13 -15.67
CA ARG A 78 2.04 -12.10 -17.08
C ARG A 78 3.49 -12.53 -17.24
N GLN A 79 4.37 -12.01 -16.38
CA GLN A 79 5.80 -12.31 -16.46
C GLN A 79 6.10 -13.76 -16.04
N ALA A 80 5.37 -14.30 -15.07
CA ALA A 80 5.46 -15.69 -14.62
C ALA A 80 5.04 -16.68 -15.72
N THR A 81 3.95 -16.39 -16.44
CA THR A 81 3.50 -17.22 -17.57
C THR A 81 4.55 -17.32 -18.67
N ILE A 82 5.23 -16.20 -18.97
CA ILE A 82 6.27 -16.17 -20.01
C ILE A 82 7.51 -16.98 -19.59
N LEU A 83 7.84 -17.00 -18.30
CA LEU A 83 9.08 -17.61 -17.78
C LEU A 83 8.92 -19.07 -17.34
N PHE A 84 7.76 -19.46 -16.82
CA PHE A 84 7.52 -20.76 -16.20
C PHE A 84 6.39 -21.56 -16.86
N GLY A 85 5.70 -21.00 -17.86
CA GLY A 85 4.55 -21.62 -18.50
C GLY A 85 3.24 -21.47 -17.71
N SER A 86 2.11 -21.78 -18.35
CA SER A 86 0.76 -21.53 -17.81
C SER A 86 0.43 -22.27 -16.51
N THR A 87 1.07 -23.42 -16.25
CA THR A 87 0.83 -24.23 -15.04
C THR A 87 1.26 -23.53 -13.75
N TRP A 88 2.33 -22.73 -13.80
CA TRP A 88 2.86 -22.02 -12.63
C TRP A 88 2.21 -20.65 -12.39
N PHE A 89 1.43 -20.15 -13.35
CA PHE A 89 0.73 -18.87 -13.23
C PHE A 89 -0.22 -18.81 -12.03
N GLY A 90 -1.04 -19.86 -11.85
CA GLY A 90 -2.02 -19.90 -10.76
C GLY A 90 -1.35 -19.94 -9.39
N ILE A 91 -0.29 -20.73 -9.24
CA ILE A 91 0.45 -20.89 -7.98
C ILE A 91 1.19 -19.59 -7.64
N ILE A 92 1.89 -18.97 -8.61
CA ILE A 92 2.66 -17.75 -8.37
C ILE A 92 1.74 -16.57 -8.06
N SER A 93 0.61 -16.43 -8.77
CA SER A 93 -0.37 -15.38 -8.46
C SER A 93 -0.99 -15.58 -7.08
N ALA A 94 -1.41 -16.81 -6.73
CA ALA A 94 -1.96 -17.10 -5.41
C ALA A 94 -0.94 -16.86 -4.28
N LEU A 95 0.32 -17.26 -4.49
CA LEU A 95 1.40 -17.04 -3.51
C LEU A 95 1.70 -15.55 -3.36
N THR A 96 1.74 -14.79 -4.46
CA THR A 96 1.99 -13.34 -4.45
C THR A 96 0.84 -12.62 -3.72
N THR A 97 -0.41 -13.00 -3.97
CA THR A 97 -1.56 -12.46 -3.24
C THR A 97 -1.48 -12.78 -1.75
N LEU A 98 -1.16 -14.02 -1.38
CA LEU A 98 -0.97 -14.42 0.02
C LEU A 98 0.14 -13.59 0.71
N LEU A 99 1.27 -13.40 0.02
CA LEU A 99 2.38 -12.57 0.50
C LEU A 99 1.95 -11.13 0.72
N VAL A 100 1.18 -10.55 -0.19
CA VAL A 100 0.67 -9.17 -0.02
C VAL A 100 -0.32 -9.08 1.14
N LEU A 101 -1.25 -10.03 1.28
CA LEU A 101 -2.19 -10.07 2.41
C LEU A 101 -1.44 -10.12 3.75
N VAL A 102 -0.47 -11.03 3.88
CA VAL A 102 0.24 -11.26 5.15
C VAL A 102 1.20 -10.12 5.50
N PHE A 103 1.98 -9.63 4.54
CA PHE A 103 3.01 -8.63 4.82
C PHE A 103 2.51 -7.19 4.72
N SER A 104 1.38 -6.96 4.08
CA SER A 104 0.92 -5.60 3.77
C SER A 104 -0.47 -5.24 4.26
N GLU A 105 -1.30 -6.20 4.62
CA GLU A 105 -2.68 -5.95 5.09
C GLU A 105 -2.87 -6.25 6.58
N ILE A 106 -1.92 -6.96 7.23
CA ILE A 106 -1.96 -7.31 8.68
C ILE A 106 -1.23 -6.27 9.58
N VAL A 107 -0.69 -5.18 9.03
CA VAL A 107 0.06 -4.14 9.77
C VAL A 107 -0.74 -2.87 9.94
#